data_AF-A0A370LPZ8-F1
#
_entry.id   AF-A0A370LPZ8-F1
#
_cell.length_a   1.000
_cell.length_b   1.000
_cell.length_c   1.000
_cell.angle_alpha   90.00
_cell.angle_beta   90.00
_cell.angle_gamma   90.00
#
_symmetry.space_group_name_H-M   'P 1'
#
loop_
_entity.id
_entity.type
_entity.pdbx_description
1 polymer ?
#
loop_
_entity_poly.entity_id
_entity_poly.type
_entity_poly.pdbx_seq_one_letter_code
_entity_poly.pdbx_strand_id
1 'polypeptide(L)'
;MIILIIGFVALQAYMRPDPTIGLPKTELLPNGKYKTTYENVQRVFMHLPGQYSIMVNDEIIPLFGQHGTWWSYQTKSKIIKDVPENEPMYATIIWEQNTFSGNRVMDKVIIHIHSPDDLNGAGWDDGTKFHRQGTTKVLE
;
A
#
# COMPACT_ATOMS: atom_id res chain seq x y z
N MET A 1 48.98 -23.00 -15.54
CA MET A 1 48.23 -21.74 -15.71
C MET A 1 46.78 -22.01 -15.33
N ILE A 2 46.41 -21.71 -14.08
CA ILE A 2 45.06 -21.96 -13.53
C ILE A 2 44.35 -20.61 -13.53
N ILE A 3 43.40 -20.42 -14.45
CA ILE A 3 42.62 -19.18 -14.54
C ILE A 3 41.36 -19.34 -13.68
N LEU A 4 41.14 -18.31 -12.87
CA LEU A 4 40.02 -18.05 -11.97
C LEU A 4 38.66 -18.54 -12.48
N ILE A 5 38.02 -19.43 -11.72
CA ILE A 5 36.57 -19.68 -11.75
C ILE A 5 36.01 -19.42 -10.35
N ILE A 6 36.20 -18.21 -9.82
CA ILE A 6 35.63 -17.80 -8.51
C ILE A 6 34.69 -16.58 -8.68
N GLY A 7 34.60 -16.00 -9.88
CA GLY A 7 33.85 -14.75 -10.11
C GLY A 7 32.34 -14.89 -10.39
N PHE A 8 31.84 -16.07 -10.77
CA PHE A 8 30.48 -16.17 -11.32
C PHE A 8 29.39 -16.62 -10.33
N VAL A 9 29.77 -17.28 -9.23
CA VAL A 9 28.80 -17.75 -8.22
C VAL A 9 28.47 -16.65 -7.20
N ALA A 10 29.37 -15.68 -6.99
CA ALA A 10 29.14 -14.57 -6.07
C ALA A 10 28.19 -13.48 -6.61
N LEU A 11 28.06 -13.36 -7.94
CA LEU A 11 27.22 -12.30 -8.55
C LEU A 11 25.73 -12.67 -8.63
N GLN A 12 25.40 -13.96 -8.59
CA GLN A 12 24.00 -14.44 -8.57
C GLN A 12 23.35 -14.37 -7.18
N ALA A 13 24.15 -14.15 -6.13
CA ALA A 13 23.65 -13.95 -4.77
C ALA A 13 23.28 -12.48 -4.46
N TYR A 14 23.59 -11.53 -5.35
CA TYR A 14 23.43 -10.09 -5.10
C TYR A 14 22.09 -9.49 -5.58
N MET A 15 21.19 -10.29 -6.16
CA MET A 15 19.89 -9.81 -6.62
C MET A 15 18.73 -10.74 -6.26
N ARG A 16 18.78 -11.36 -5.07
CA ARG A 16 17.53 -11.79 -4.45
C ARG A 16 17.03 -10.61 -3.62
N PRO A 17 15.89 -9.98 -3.97
CA PRO A 17 15.29 -9.00 -3.08
C PRO A 17 15.15 -9.64 -1.70
N ASP A 18 15.63 -8.95 -0.67
CA ASP A 18 15.53 -9.38 0.71
C ASP A 18 14.06 -9.77 0.99
N PRO A 19 13.79 -10.99 1.52
CA PRO A 19 12.43 -11.49 1.73
C PRO A 19 11.59 -10.65 2.71
N THR A 20 12.20 -9.68 3.40
CA THR A 20 11.51 -8.71 4.25
C THR A 20 11.10 -7.43 3.50
N ILE A 21 11.62 -7.21 2.28
CA ILE A 21 11.21 -6.13 1.37
C ILE A 21 9.75 -6.38 0.99
N GLY A 22 8.85 -5.50 1.45
CA GLY A 22 7.41 -5.59 1.21
C GLY A 22 6.61 -6.20 2.36
N LEU A 23 7.24 -6.68 3.45
CA LEU A 23 6.50 -7.01 4.67
C LEU A 23 6.04 -5.73 5.37
N PRO A 24 4.79 -5.69 5.88
CA PRO A 24 4.29 -4.52 6.59
C PRO A 24 5.08 -4.29 7.88
N LYS A 25 5.65 -3.08 8.03
CA LYS A 25 6.29 -2.64 9.29
C LYS A 25 5.23 -2.03 10.19
N THR A 26 5.04 -2.57 11.39
CA THR A 26 4.05 -2.04 12.34
C THR A 26 4.71 -1.49 13.61
N GLU A 27 4.34 -0.27 14.00
CA GLU A 27 4.81 0.41 15.20
C GLU A 27 3.64 0.94 16.06
N LEU A 28 3.82 1.00 17.38
CA LEU A 28 2.87 1.61 18.31
C LEU A 28 3.20 3.10 18.46
N LEU A 29 2.23 3.95 18.17
CA LEU A 29 2.34 5.40 18.30
C LEU A 29 2.07 5.86 19.76
N PRO A 30 2.59 7.03 20.17
CA PRO A 30 2.41 7.57 21.53
C PRO A 30 0.95 7.76 21.96
N ASN A 31 0.02 7.88 21.00
CA ASN A 31 -1.41 8.03 21.25
C ASN A 31 -2.17 6.70 21.37
N GLY A 32 -1.46 5.57 21.44
CA GLY A 32 -2.04 4.23 21.55
C GLY A 32 -2.54 3.62 20.24
N LYS A 33 -2.35 4.31 19.11
CA LYS A 33 -2.67 3.78 17.77
C LYS A 33 -1.49 3.01 17.20
N TYR A 34 -1.78 2.12 16.26
CA TYR A 34 -0.77 1.42 15.47
C TYR A 34 -0.61 2.12 14.13
N LYS A 35 0.63 2.16 13.65
CA LYS A 35 0.98 2.57 12.30
C LYS A 35 1.59 1.38 11.57
N THR A 36 1.00 1.00 10.44
CA THR A 36 1.51 -0.05 9.56
C THR A 36 1.94 0.57 8.23
N THR A 37 3.20 0.39 7.85
CA THR A 37 3.77 0.86 6.58
C THR A 37 4.02 -0.31 5.64
N TYR A 38 3.53 -0.19 4.40
CA TYR A 38 3.82 -1.07 3.28
C TYR A 38 4.80 -0.36 2.36
N GLU A 39 5.98 -0.92 2.20
CA GLU A 39 7.04 -0.43 1.32
C GLU A 39 6.94 -1.10 -0.06
N ASN A 40 7.60 -0.53 -1.07
CA ASN A 40 7.68 -1.11 -2.43
C ASN A 40 6.31 -1.35 -3.05
N VAL A 41 5.42 -0.37 -2.87
CA VAL A 41 4.15 -0.36 -3.58
C VAL A 41 4.45 -0.22 -5.07
N GLN A 42 4.08 -1.23 -5.84
CA GLN A 42 4.27 -1.26 -7.29
C GLN A 42 3.12 -0.56 -8.01
N ARG A 43 1.93 -0.62 -7.42
CA ARG A 43 0.71 -0.08 -8.03
C ARG A 43 -0.32 0.28 -6.97
N VAL A 44 -1.09 1.33 -7.23
CA VAL A 44 -2.23 1.74 -6.40
C VAL A 44 -3.52 1.56 -7.21
N PHE A 45 -4.51 0.88 -6.62
CA PHE A 45 -5.84 0.70 -7.18
C PHE A 45 -6.83 1.51 -6.38
N MET A 46 -7.64 2.33 -7.04
CA MET A 46 -8.80 2.96 -6.40
C MET A 46 -10.06 2.22 -6.82
N HIS A 47 -10.81 1.72 -5.83
CA HIS A 47 -12.11 1.07 -6.06
C HIS A 47 -13.24 2.08 -5.94
N LEU A 48 -13.26 2.85 -4.85
CA LEU A 48 -14.23 3.92 -4.59
C LEU A 48 -13.50 5.11 -3.98
N PRO A 49 -14.09 6.33 -3.98
CA PRO A 49 -13.54 7.44 -3.22
C PRO A 49 -13.28 7.04 -1.76
N GLY A 50 -12.02 7.01 -1.37
CA GLY A 50 -11.60 6.61 -0.02
C GLY A 50 -11.30 5.13 0.17
N GLN A 51 -11.50 4.27 -0.85
CA GLN A 51 -11.22 2.84 -0.82
C GLN A 51 -10.13 2.48 -1.83
N TYR A 52 -9.00 2.02 -1.30
CA TYR A 52 -7.82 1.73 -2.10
C TYR A 52 -7.34 0.29 -1.88
N SER A 53 -6.58 -0.22 -2.82
CA SER A 53 -5.71 -1.37 -2.64
C SER A 53 -4.34 -1.05 -3.21
N ILE A 54 -3.34 -1.77 -2.76
CA ILE A 54 -1.96 -1.63 -3.25
C ILE A 54 -1.44 -2.97 -3.73
N MET A 55 -0.56 -2.95 -4.71
CA MET A 55 0.22 -4.10 -5.13
C MET A 55 1.58 -4.04 -4.46
N VAL A 56 1.94 -5.07 -3.70
CA VAL A 56 3.27 -5.22 -3.10
C VAL A 56 3.71 -6.65 -3.38
N ASN A 57 4.86 -6.83 -4.03
CA ASN A 57 5.38 -8.16 -4.40
C ASN A 57 4.36 -9.05 -5.12
N ASP A 58 3.66 -8.50 -6.12
CA ASP A 58 2.59 -9.17 -6.88
C ASP A 58 1.34 -9.57 -6.06
N GLU A 59 1.26 -9.20 -4.78
CA GLU A 59 0.07 -9.40 -3.94
C GLU A 59 -0.77 -8.12 -3.86
N ILE A 60 -2.10 -8.26 -3.99
CA ILE A 60 -3.04 -7.16 -3.86
C ILE A 60 -3.54 -7.08 -2.42
N ILE A 61 -3.27 -5.96 -1.76
CA ILE A 61 -3.59 -5.71 -0.36
C ILE A 61 -4.70 -4.65 -0.27
N PRO A 62 -5.89 -4.99 0.25
CA PRO A 62 -6.94 -4.00 0.48
C PRO A 62 -6.59 -3.08 1.63
N LEU A 63 -6.72 -1.76 1.41
CA LEU A 63 -6.46 -0.71 2.39
C LEU A 63 -7.76 -0.13 2.99
N PHE A 64 -8.84 -0.88 3.00
CA PHE A 64 -10.11 -0.47 3.60
C PHE A 64 -10.54 -1.46 4.68
N GLY A 65 -11.17 -0.97 5.75
CA GLY A 65 -11.55 -1.82 6.88
C GLY A 65 -12.73 -2.72 6.52
N GLN A 66 -12.64 -4.00 6.85
CA GLN A 66 -13.81 -4.88 6.93
C GLN A 66 -14.64 -4.46 8.15
N HIS A 67 -15.62 -3.60 7.97
CA HIS A 67 -16.75 -3.53 8.88
C HIS A 67 -17.92 -4.29 8.24
N GLY A 68 -18.47 -5.24 9.01
CA GLY A 68 -19.53 -6.13 8.58
C GLY A 68 -20.67 -5.41 7.84
N THR A 69 -20.94 -5.91 6.63
CA THR A 69 -22.18 -5.77 5.84
C THR A 69 -22.69 -4.39 5.42
N TRP A 70 -22.21 -3.26 5.94
CA TRP A 70 -22.69 -1.96 5.47
C TRP A 70 -21.58 -0.90 5.46
N TRP A 71 -21.09 -0.60 4.25
CA TRP A 71 -20.60 0.69 3.78
C TRP A 71 -19.75 1.53 4.76
N SER A 72 -18.43 1.42 4.60
CA SER A 72 -17.44 2.50 4.77
C SER A 72 -17.80 3.65 5.71
N TYR A 73 -17.53 3.50 7.00
CA TYR A 73 -17.24 4.67 7.81
C TYR A 73 -15.89 5.23 7.37
N GLN A 74 -15.95 6.23 6.49
CA GLN A 74 -14.98 7.32 6.27
C GLN A 74 -13.54 7.05 6.73
N THR A 75 -12.90 5.97 6.26
CA THR A 75 -11.46 5.84 6.43
C THR A 75 -10.86 7.07 5.78
N LYS A 76 -10.18 7.89 6.58
CA LYS A 76 -9.62 9.16 6.09
C LYS A 76 -8.45 8.81 5.20
N SER A 77 -8.72 8.67 3.92
CA SER A 77 -7.73 8.31 2.91
C SER A 77 -7.15 9.57 2.30
N LYS A 78 -5.83 9.65 2.21
CA LYS A 78 -5.08 10.75 1.60
C LYS A 78 -4.07 10.18 0.61
N ILE A 79 -4.03 10.77 -0.58
CA ILE A 79 -2.96 10.55 -1.57
C ILE A 79 -2.01 11.74 -1.49
N ILE A 80 -0.71 11.48 -1.38
CA ILE A 80 0.35 12.50 -1.35
C ILE A 80 1.29 12.24 -2.51
N LYS A 81 1.56 13.28 -3.29
CA LYS A 81 2.55 13.23 -4.37
C LYS A 81 3.89 13.75 -3.85
N ASP A 82 4.64 12.90 -3.16
CA ASP A 82 5.91 13.27 -2.51
C ASP A 82 7.06 12.27 -2.72
N VAL A 83 6.85 11.21 -3.52
CA VAL A 83 7.89 10.21 -3.80
C VAL A 83 8.62 10.56 -5.10
N PRO A 84 9.96 10.60 -5.14
CA PRO A 84 10.69 10.71 -6.40
C PRO A 84 10.50 9.48 -7.30
N GLU A 85 10.42 9.66 -8.62
CA GLU A 85 10.19 8.58 -9.63
C GLU A 85 11.18 7.40 -9.55
N ASN A 86 12.37 7.60 -8.97
CA ASN A 86 13.40 6.58 -8.81
C ASN A 86 13.38 5.88 -7.43
N GLU A 87 12.44 6.22 -6.57
CA GLU A 87 12.26 5.64 -5.24
C GLU A 87 10.98 4.79 -5.17
N PRO A 88 10.89 3.76 -4.32
CA PRO A 88 9.67 2.97 -4.20
C PRO A 88 8.52 3.78 -3.56
N MET A 89 7.30 3.67 -4.11
CA MET A 89 6.10 4.15 -3.44
C MET A 89 5.85 3.37 -2.14
N TYR A 90 5.06 3.96 -1.25
CA TYR A 90 4.69 3.33 0.01
C TYR A 90 3.32 3.78 0.50
N ALA A 91 2.72 2.99 1.39
CA ALA A 91 1.43 3.30 2.00
C ALA A 91 1.50 3.11 3.51
N THR A 92 0.84 4.01 4.24
CA THR A 92 0.75 3.99 5.70
C THR A 92 -0.71 3.88 6.13
N ILE A 93 -0.98 2.94 7.02
CA ILE A 93 -2.26 2.75 7.68
C ILE A 93 -2.11 3.11 9.15
N ILE A 94 -2.96 4.00 9.66
CA ILE A 94 -3.12 4.23 11.10
C ILE A 94 -4.40 3.54 11.53
N TRP A 95 -4.30 2.67 12.52
CA TRP A 95 -5.43 1.89 13.04
C TRP A 95 -5.33 1.76 14.55
N GLU A 96 -6.45 1.47 15.20
CA GLU A 96 -6.53 1.15 16.62
C GLU A 96 -7.08 -0.25 16.80
N GLN A 97 -6.61 -0.94 17.84
CA GLN A 97 -7.19 -2.23 18.20
C GLN A 97 -8.37 -1.99 19.13
N ASN A 98 -9.56 -2.40 18.71
CA ASN A 98 -10.71 -2.41 19.59
C ASN A 98 -10.50 -3.49 20.65
N THR A 99 -10.28 -3.06 21.89
CA THR A 99 -9.94 -3.94 23.02
C THR A 99 -11.08 -4.91 23.39
N PHE A 100 -12.32 -4.58 23.05
CA PHE A 100 -13.49 -5.42 23.36
C PHE A 100 -13.73 -6.53 22.33
N SER A 101 -13.46 -6.26 21.05
CA SER A 101 -13.73 -7.21 19.95
C SER A 101 -12.47 -7.83 19.35
N GLY A 102 -11.29 -7.32 19.68
CA GLY A 102 -10.03 -7.69 19.03
C GLY A 102 -9.87 -7.16 17.61
N ASN A 103 -10.91 -6.54 17.04
CA ASN A 103 -10.94 -6.04 15.68
C ASN A 103 -10.02 -4.83 15.49
N ARG A 104 -9.48 -4.68 14.28
CA ARG A 104 -8.74 -3.49 13.87
C ARG A 104 -9.70 -2.45 13.32
N VAL A 105 -9.70 -1.25 13.89
CA VAL A 105 -10.47 -0.11 13.40
C VAL A 105 -9.50 0.82 12.68
N MET A 106 -9.66 0.95 11.37
CA MET A 106 -8.81 1.83 10.56
C MET A 106 -9.22 3.29 10.74
N ASP A 107 -8.27 4.13 11.13
CA ASP A 107 -8.47 5.58 11.32
C ASP A 107 -8.11 6.34 10.05
N LYS A 108 -6.91 6.07 9.50
CA LYS A 108 -6.35 6.84 8.38
C LYS A 108 -5.56 5.94 7.43
N VAL A 109 -5.64 6.25 6.14
CA VAL A 109 -4.81 5.66 5.10
C VAL A 109 -4.09 6.79 4.37
N ILE A 110 -2.79 6.66 4.18
CA ILE A 110 -1.98 7.64 3.46
C ILE A 110 -1.18 6.87 2.42
N ILE A 111 -1.33 7.23 1.15
CA ILE A 111 -0.61 6.58 0.05
C ILE A 111 0.28 7.64 -0.58
N HIS A 112 1.56 7.32 -0.70
CA HIS A 112 2.60 8.19 -1.21
C HIS A 112 2.97 7.72 -2.61
N ILE A 113 2.76 8.57 -3.61
CA ILE A 113 2.91 8.26 -5.04
C ILE A 113 3.91 9.21 -5.71
N HIS A 114 4.37 8.85 -6.91
CA HIS A 114 5.27 9.68 -7.71
C HIS A 114 4.51 10.78 -8.42
N SER A 115 3.40 10.39 -9.04
CA SER A 115 2.56 11.26 -9.85
C SER A 115 1.11 10.80 -9.84
N PRO A 116 0.14 11.69 -10.13
CA PRO A 116 -1.26 11.28 -10.32
C PRO A 116 -1.45 10.18 -11.39
N ASP A 117 -0.51 10.04 -12.33
CA ASP A 117 -0.56 9.02 -13.36
C ASP A 117 -0.35 7.59 -12.82
N ASP A 118 0.19 7.43 -11.61
CA ASP A 118 0.28 6.12 -10.93
C ASP A 118 -1.09 5.53 -10.57
N LEU A 119 -2.12 6.39 -10.56
CA LEU A 119 -3.51 5.99 -10.38
C LEU A 119 -4.18 5.66 -11.73
N ASN A 120 -3.57 6.05 -12.85
CA ASN A 120 -4.12 5.84 -14.19
C ASN A 120 -3.96 4.37 -14.64
N GLY A 121 -4.98 3.87 -15.33
CA GLY A 121 -5.02 2.48 -15.80
C GLY A 121 -5.24 1.44 -14.70
N ALA A 122 -5.30 1.83 -13.42
CA ALA A 122 -5.74 0.98 -12.32
C ALA A 122 -7.27 0.83 -12.28
N GLY A 123 -7.87 0.74 -13.48
CA GLY A 123 -9.31 0.74 -13.70
C GLY A 123 -10.00 -0.35 -12.89
N TRP A 124 -11.09 0.04 -12.26
CA TRP A 124 -11.99 -0.82 -11.52
C TRP A 124 -13.24 -1.06 -12.37
N ASP A 125 -13.58 -2.33 -12.57
CA ASP A 125 -14.94 -2.74 -12.88
C ASP A 125 -15.39 -3.58 -11.69
N ASP A 126 -16.17 -3.00 -10.78
CA ASP A 126 -16.77 -3.73 -9.67
C ASP A 126 -17.99 -4.57 -10.11
N GLY A 127 -18.25 -4.63 -11.42
CA GLY A 127 -19.40 -5.32 -12.03
C GLY A 127 -20.72 -4.57 -11.84
N THR A 128 -20.72 -3.40 -11.21
CA THR A 128 -21.94 -2.65 -10.90
C THR A 128 -22.15 -1.47 -11.85
N LYS A 129 -23.42 -1.19 -12.18
CA LYS A 129 -23.79 -0.14 -13.14
C LYS A 129 -23.59 1.29 -12.62
N PHE A 130 -23.39 1.49 -11.32
CA PHE A 130 -23.62 2.79 -10.67
C PHE A 130 -22.37 3.51 -10.22
N HIS A 131 -21.24 2.82 -10.14
CA HIS A 131 -20.13 3.34 -9.37
C HIS A 131 -18.97 3.86 -10.23
N ARG A 132 -18.92 3.57 -11.54
CA ARG A 132 -17.84 3.78 -12.53
C ARG A 132 -16.96 5.05 -12.51
N GLN A 133 -17.25 6.10 -11.74
CA GLN A 133 -16.41 7.32 -11.67
C GLN A 133 -16.40 7.88 -10.24
N GLY A 134 -15.24 7.83 -9.59
CA GLY A 134 -14.93 8.54 -8.36
C GLY A 134 -13.83 9.57 -8.61
N THR A 135 -13.90 10.72 -7.95
CA THR A 135 -12.86 11.75 -8.01
C THR A 135 -11.87 11.58 -6.86
N THR A 136 -10.65 11.15 -7.15
CA THR A 136 -9.53 11.26 -6.20
C THR A 136 -9.05 12.70 -6.17
N LYS A 137 -8.95 13.29 -4.97
CA LYS A 137 -8.20 14.54 -4.79
C LYS A 137 -6.77 14.19 -4.42
N VAL A 138 -5.87 14.24 -5.40
CA VAL A 138 -4.43 14.21 -5.13
C VAL A 138 -4.04 15.54 -4.48
N LEU A 139 -3.21 15.48 -3.44
CA LEU A 139 -2.69 16.68 -2.80
C LEU A 139 -1.26 16.91 -3.28
N GLU A 140 -1.00 18.13 -3.73
CA GLU A 140 0.32 18.68 -4.05
C GLU A 140 1.02 19.20 -2.80
#